data_AF-A0A954WP03-F1
#
_entry.id   AF-A0A954WP03-F1
#
_cell.length_a   1.000
_cell.length_b   1.000
_cell.length_c   1.000
_cell.angle_alpha   90.00
_cell.angle_beta   90.00
_cell.angle_gamma   90.00
#
_symmetry.space_group_name_H-M   'P 1'
#
loop_
_entity.id
_entity.type
_entity.pdbx_description
1 polymer ?
#
loop_
_entity_poly.entity_id
_entity_poly.type
_entity_poly.pdbx_seq_one_letter_code
_entity_poly.pdbx_strand_id
1 'polypeptide(L)'
;ESIKVLVVESTPRWEYRYLRNALERDPGVDVRCMLFHPGLSARGGGANYLKQFPQAVEELSEYDVIFLGDVGVGPSQLTAEDCARIRGIVENQASGLIFLPGMSGRQRELLSTELNDLYPVLLDDQNPHGFGTGHKASYLLTEMGTSSLLTKLGDTPEENVAIWTRLPGFQWRSPAYRARAGTDVLAIHQQSRAPILVTKTFGTGKVLFMGTDGAWRWREGVEDQYHYRFWGQVARWMAYQRHMAKGEMLRMFYTPDRPEPGHTVTLNAIVLDPTGTPLNGGTVTADIKDPQGIVQKVRFQPGGGEWGLYTCRFTPNRIGDYQVTLFCKETTAVLEARVGVQGEVREKIGRPARYDVMREVAKLSRGEFISYDEAEKLQDQILQLPPPEPTVRRRQIWASPYWAGALIGIMGIFWVGRKMKGAI
;
A
#
# COMPACT_ATOMS: atom_id res chain seq x y z
N GLU A 1 26.04 -3.83 12.79
CA GLU A 1 25.73 -4.72 11.65
C GLU A 1 25.49 -3.87 10.41
N SER A 2 25.81 -4.40 9.23
CA SER A 2 25.50 -3.75 7.94
C SER A 2 24.17 -4.28 7.40
N ILE A 3 23.33 -3.41 6.85
CA ILE A 3 22.06 -3.74 6.20
C ILE A 3 22.36 -4.21 4.77
N LYS A 4 21.99 -5.44 4.43
CA LYS A 4 22.16 -5.97 3.07
C LYS A 4 21.00 -5.53 2.19
N VAL A 5 21.30 -4.80 1.11
CA VAL A 5 20.28 -4.23 0.21
C VAL A 5 20.50 -4.73 -1.21
N LEU A 6 19.44 -5.22 -1.85
CA LEU A 6 19.42 -5.58 -3.27
C LEU A 6 18.66 -4.52 -4.07
N VAL A 7 19.32 -3.86 -5.02
CA VAL A 7 18.70 -2.90 -5.95
C VAL A 7 18.55 -3.55 -7.32
N VAL A 8 17.31 -3.79 -7.75
CA VAL A 8 16.98 -4.43 -9.03
C VAL A 8 16.34 -3.42 -9.96
N GLU A 9 16.90 -3.27 -11.15
CA GLU A 9 16.46 -2.26 -12.12
C GLU A 9 16.51 -2.79 -13.56
N SER A 10 15.55 -2.36 -14.40
CA SER A 10 15.61 -2.65 -15.85
C SER A 10 16.71 -1.87 -16.56
N THR A 11 16.78 -0.56 -16.32
CA THR A 11 17.65 0.38 -17.04
C THR A 11 18.27 1.38 -16.07
N PRO A 12 19.48 1.90 -16.33
CA PRO A 12 20.20 2.76 -15.39
C PRO A 12 19.63 4.20 -15.38
N ARG A 13 18.44 4.38 -14.81
CA ARG A 13 17.77 5.68 -14.66
C ARG A 13 18.53 6.60 -13.69
N TRP A 14 18.19 7.88 -13.71
CA TRP A 14 18.74 8.85 -12.76
C TRP A 14 18.47 8.44 -11.31
N GLU A 15 17.22 8.07 -10.99
CA GLU A 15 16.86 7.58 -9.66
C GLU A 15 17.74 6.39 -9.22
N TYR A 16 17.90 5.38 -10.08
CA TYR A 16 18.78 4.24 -9.83
C TYR A 16 20.22 4.67 -9.51
N ARG A 17 20.81 5.55 -10.35
CA ARG A 17 22.20 6.00 -10.17
C ARG A 17 22.39 6.71 -8.84
N TYR A 18 21.49 7.62 -8.48
CA TYR A 18 21.62 8.39 -7.26
C TYR A 18 21.26 7.60 -6.01
N LEU A 19 20.25 6.73 -6.07
CA LEU A 19 19.91 5.76 -5.03
C LEU A 19 21.09 4.87 -4.71
N ARG A 20 21.67 4.22 -5.74
CA ARG A 20 22.85 3.35 -5.58
C ARG A 20 23.99 4.10 -4.89
N ASN A 21 24.34 5.28 -5.39
CA ASN A 21 25.43 6.07 -4.81
C ASN A 21 25.15 6.51 -3.37
N ALA A 22 23.89 6.80 -3.02
CA ALA A 22 23.52 7.15 -1.65
C ALA A 22 23.70 5.96 -0.70
N LEU A 23 23.28 4.77 -1.12
CA LEU A 23 23.42 3.55 -0.34
C LEU A 23 24.87 3.06 -0.25
N GLU A 24 25.65 3.12 -1.35
CA GLU A 24 27.08 2.75 -1.36
C GLU A 24 27.94 3.64 -0.46
N ARG A 25 27.50 4.89 -0.20
CA ARG A 25 28.16 5.82 0.71
C ARG A 25 27.73 5.66 2.16
N ASP A 26 26.68 4.90 2.46
CA ASP A 26 26.23 4.67 3.82
C ASP A 26 27.05 3.54 4.47
N PRO A 27 27.87 3.81 5.50
CA PRO A 27 28.72 2.79 6.11
C PRO A 27 27.92 1.67 6.80
N GLY A 28 26.62 1.89 7.05
CA GLY A 28 25.72 0.89 7.60
C GLY A 28 25.00 0.04 6.55
N VAL A 29 25.35 0.16 5.27
CA VAL A 29 24.64 -0.53 4.16
C VAL A 29 25.63 -1.25 3.24
N ASP A 30 25.35 -2.52 2.94
CA ASP A 30 26.01 -3.30 1.90
C ASP A 30 25.05 -3.45 0.72
N VAL A 31 25.32 -2.74 -0.38
CA VAL A 31 24.47 -2.74 -1.57
C VAL A 31 24.98 -3.74 -2.60
N ARG A 32 24.05 -4.54 -3.13
CA ARG A 32 24.22 -5.30 -4.37
C ARG A 32 23.22 -4.82 -5.41
N CYS A 33 23.64 -4.76 -6.67
CA CYS A 33 22.84 -4.26 -7.77
C CYS A 33 22.62 -5.32 -8.83
N MET A 34 21.40 -5.39 -9.37
CA MET A 34 21.05 -6.20 -10.53
C MET A 34 20.48 -5.29 -11.60
N LEU A 35 21.19 -5.17 -12.73
CA LEU A 35 20.77 -4.36 -13.88
C LEU A 35 20.52 -5.28 -15.09
N PHE A 36 19.26 -5.36 -15.50
CA PHE A 36 18.82 -6.31 -16.51
C PHE A 36 19.19 -5.92 -17.94
N HIS A 37 19.11 -4.63 -18.30
CA HIS A 37 19.35 -4.13 -19.66
C HIS A 37 18.58 -4.91 -20.75
N PRO A 38 17.23 -4.91 -20.73
CA PRO A 38 16.44 -5.60 -21.75
C PRO A 38 16.82 -5.10 -23.15
N GLY A 39 17.15 -6.03 -24.06
CA GLY A 39 17.60 -5.72 -25.42
C GLY A 39 19.12 -5.67 -25.62
N LEU A 40 19.92 -5.78 -24.56
CA LEU A 40 21.37 -5.96 -24.65
C LEU A 40 21.76 -7.39 -24.26
N SER A 41 22.82 -7.91 -24.87
CA SER A 41 23.41 -9.22 -24.50
C SER A 41 24.23 -9.16 -23.21
N ALA A 42 24.73 -7.97 -22.86
CA ALA A 42 25.49 -7.74 -21.64
C ALA A 42 24.60 -7.14 -20.54
N ARG A 43 24.71 -7.70 -19.33
CA ARG A 43 24.12 -7.14 -18.10
C ARG A 43 25.06 -6.09 -17.49
N GLY A 44 24.55 -5.33 -16.53
CA GLY A 44 25.37 -4.38 -15.77
C GLY A 44 26.55 -5.09 -15.10
N GLY A 45 27.72 -4.43 -15.07
CA GLY A 45 28.96 -5.00 -14.52
C GLY A 45 29.73 -3.97 -13.69
N GLY A 46 30.50 -4.46 -12.73
CA GLY A 46 31.30 -3.64 -11.82
C GLY A 46 31.38 -4.25 -10.42
N ALA A 47 32.04 -3.55 -9.50
CA ALA A 47 31.95 -3.87 -8.08
C ALA A 47 30.47 -3.80 -7.65
N ASN A 48 30.04 -4.71 -6.78
CA ASN A 48 28.68 -4.80 -6.24
C ASN A 48 27.58 -5.23 -7.22
N TYR A 49 27.88 -5.49 -8.50
CA TYR A 49 26.91 -5.99 -9.47
C TYR A 49 26.77 -7.51 -9.43
N LEU A 50 25.54 -8.00 -9.36
CA LEU A 50 25.21 -9.41 -9.54
C LEU A 50 25.14 -9.75 -11.02
N LYS A 51 25.66 -10.92 -11.39
CA LYS A 51 25.58 -11.45 -12.77
C LYS A 51 24.18 -12.00 -13.08
N GLN A 52 23.52 -12.54 -12.07
CA GLN A 52 22.19 -13.12 -12.16
C GLN A 52 21.39 -12.77 -10.90
N PHE A 53 20.07 -12.79 -11.05
CA PHE A 53 19.17 -12.69 -9.91
C PHE A 53 19.32 -13.94 -9.03
N PRO A 54 19.28 -13.82 -7.69
CA PRO A 54 19.36 -14.96 -6.78
C PRO A 54 18.30 -16.02 -7.12
N GLN A 55 18.74 -17.24 -7.40
CA GLN A 55 17.84 -18.31 -7.87
C GLN A 55 17.33 -19.20 -6.73
N ALA A 56 18.08 -19.25 -5.63
CA ALA A 56 17.71 -19.97 -4.42
C ALA A 56 17.07 -19.03 -3.39
N VAL A 57 16.18 -19.57 -2.56
CA VAL A 57 15.58 -18.81 -1.47
C VAL A 57 16.65 -18.35 -0.48
N GLU A 58 17.62 -19.20 -0.17
CA GLU A 58 18.69 -18.92 0.79
C GLU A 58 19.53 -17.71 0.36
N GLU A 59 19.87 -17.61 -0.94
CA GLU A 59 20.61 -16.47 -1.49
C GLU A 59 19.81 -15.16 -1.41
N LEU A 60 18.51 -15.22 -1.75
CA LEU A 60 17.64 -14.05 -1.67
C LEU A 60 17.36 -13.65 -0.21
N SER A 61 17.33 -14.64 0.67
CA SER A 61 17.18 -14.48 2.11
C SER A 61 18.37 -13.80 2.75
N GLU A 62 19.50 -13.59 2.09
CA GLU A 62 20.57 -12.78 2.66
C GLU A 62 20.23 -11.28 2.71
N TYR A 63 19.32 -10.83 1.84
CA TYR A 63 19.01 -9.40 1.71
C TYR A 63 17.91 -8.98 2.69
N ASP A 64 18.21 -7.92 3.44
CA ASP A 64 17.26 -7.34 4.38
C ASP A 64 16.22 -6.48 3.65
N VAL A 65 16.60 -5.84 2.54
CA VAL A 65 15.75 -4.93 1.77
C VAL A 65 15.95 -5.12 0.27
N ILE A 66 14.84 -5.18 -0.48
CA ILE A 66 14.85 -5.26 -1.95
C ILE A 66 14.15 -4.04 -2.55
N PHE A 67 14.85 -3.37 -3.48
CA PHE A 67 14.28 -2.31 -4.31
C PHE A 67 13.99 -2.87 -5.70
N LEU A 68 12.76 -2.70 -6.17
CA LEU A 68 12.33 -3.04 -7.52
C LEU A 68 12.02 -1.75 -8.28
N GLY A 69 12.95 -1.31 -9.13
CA GLY A 69 12.80 -0.11 -9.92
C GLY A 69 12.55 -0.36 -11.41
N ASP A 70 11.42 0.17 -11.89
CA ASP A 70 10.93 0.09 -13.27
C ASP A 70 11.19 -1.27 -13.94
N VAL A 71 10.95 -2.34 -13.19
CA VAL A 71 11.13 -3.74 -13.57
C VAL A 71 9.79 -4.44 -13.66
N GLY A 72 9.67 -5.34 -14.62
CA GLY A 72 8.50 -6.18 -14.88
C GLY A 72 8.88 -7.65 -14.96
N VAL A 73 8.08 -8.42 -15.68
CA VAL A 73 8.17 -9.88 -15.80
C VAL A 73 8.31 -10.26 -17.25
N GLY A 74 9.35 -11.00 -17.61
CA GLY A 74 9.54 -11.45 -18.98
C GLY A 74 11.00 -11.78 -19.33
N PRO A 75 11.30 -11.93 -20.64
CA PRO A 75 12.64 -12.22 -21.10
C PRO A 75 13.65 -11.15 -20.66
N SER A 76 14.79 -11.58 -20.11
CA SER A 76 15.81 -10.71 -19.54
C SER A 76 15.31 -9.79 -18.43
N GLN A 77 14.27 -10.18 -17.69
CA GLN A 77 13.70 -9.49 -16.52
C GLN A 77 13.51 -10.49 -15.38
N LEU A 78 12.67 -10.15 -14.39
CA LEU A 78 12.22 -11.10 -13.38
C LEU A 78 11.33 -12.18 -14.00
N THR A 79 11.36 -13.37 -13.40
CA THR A 79 10.43 -14.46 -13.68
C THR A 79 9.27 -14.46 -12.67
N ALA A 80 8.21 -15.24 -12.95
CA ALA A 80 7.12 -15.44 -12.00
C ALA A 80 7.61 -16.14 -10.72
N GLU A 81 8.58 -17.05 -10.83
CA GLU A 81 9.20 -17.70 -9.67
C GLU A 81 10.02 -16.72 -8.83
N ASP A 82 10.75 -15.78 -9.46
CA ASP A 82 11.44 -14.72 -8.72
C ASP A 82 10.44 -13.87 -7.92
N CYS A 83 9.27 -13.56 -8.51
CA CYS A 83 8.21 -12.83 -7.84
C CYS A 83 7.64 -13.60 -6.64
N ALA A 84 7.43 -14.92 -6.78
CA ALA A 84 7.00 -15.79 -5.69
C ALA A 84 8.04 -15.86 -4.56
N ARG A 85 9.33 -15.94 -4.90
CA ARG A 85 10.44 -15.86 -3.94
C ARG A 85 10.46 -14.52 -3.20
N ILE A 86 10.30 -13.41 -3.91
CA ILE A 86 10.24 -12.07 -3.29
C ILE A 86 9.03 -11.97 -2.34
N ARG A 87 7.85 -12.48 -2.73
CA ARG A 87 6.69 -12.54 -1.84
C ARG A 87 7.00 -13.33 -0.58
N GLY A 88 7.61 -14.51 -0.72
CA GLY A 88 7.95 -15.40 0.39
C GLY A 88 8.89 -14.77 1.43
N ILE A 89 9.97 -14.09 1.01
CA ILE A 89 10.88 -13.41 1.97
C ILE A 89 10.19 -12.25 2.70
N VAL A 90 9.28 -11.52 2.04
CA VAL A 90 8.57 -10.40 2.67
C VAL A 90 7.55 -10.93 3.67
N GLU A 91 6.79 -11.95 3.30
CA GLU A 91 5.78 -12.55 4.16
C GLU A 91 6.41 -13.22 5.39
N ASN A 92 7.46 -14.02 5.17
CA ASN A 92 7.97 -14.96 6.17
C ASN A 92 9.25 -14.47 6.90
N GLN A 93 10.10 -13.69 6.25
CA GLN A 93 11.41 -13.32 6.81
C GLN A 93 11.54 -11.85 7.21
N ALA A 94 10.41 -11.13 7.26
CA ALA A 94 10.36 -9.71 7.54
C ALA A 94 11.23 -8.83 6.63
N SER A 95 11.56 -9.29 5.42
CA SER A 95 12.30 -8.48 4.45
C SER A 95 11.47 -7.29 4.01
N GLY A 96 12.16 -6.17 3.75
CA GLY A 96 11.55 -4.98 3.19
C GLY A 96 11.49 -5.02 1.67
N LEU A 97 10.36 -4.62 1.08
CA LEU A 97 10.20 -4.47 -0.36
C LEU A 97 9.83 -3.04 -0.74
N ILE A 98 10.57 -2.44 -1.68
CA ILE A 98 10.29 -1.09 -2.19
C ILE A 98 9.99 -1.16 -3.69
N PHE A 99 8.84 -0.63 -4.09
CA PHE A 99 8.48 -0.43 -5.48
C PHE A 99 8.80 1.00 -5.92
N LEU A 100 9.67 1.13 -6.93
CA LEU A 100 10.07 2.38 -7.59
C LEU A 100 9.63 2.36 -9.07
N PRO A 101 8.32 2.48 -9.36
CA PRO A 101 7.85 2.48 -10.74
C PRO A 101 8.53 3.55 -11.58
N GLY A 102 8.61 3.31 -12.89
CA GLY A 102 9.17 4.27 -13.84
C GLY A 102 8.36 4.43 -15.11
N MET A 103 8.89 5.29 -15.99
CA MET A 103 8.24 5.69 -17.23
C MET A 103 8.07 4.51 -18.21
N SER A 104 8.86 3.43 -18.06
CA SER A 104 8.69 2.26 -18.91
C SER A 104 7.37 1.53 -18.66
N GLY A 105 6.77 1.70 -17.47
CA GLY A 105 5.46 1.12 -17.14
C GLY A 105 5.51 -0.36 -16.79
N ARG A 106 6.69 -0.98 -16.76
CA ARG A 106 6.87 -2.43 -16.64
C ARG A 106 6.42 -3.01 -15.30
N GLN A 107 6.36 -2.20 -14.25
CA GLN A 107 5.78 -2.60 -12.96
C GLN A 107 4.37 -3.18 -13.06
N ARG A 108 3.61 -2.89 -14.12
CA ARG A 108 2.29 -3.47 -14.36
C ARG A 108 2.35 -4.99 -14.53
N GLU A 109 3.43 -5.51 -15.12
CA GLU A 109 3.67 -6.95 -15.29
C GLU A 109 3.81 -7.66 -13.92
N LEU A 110 4.27 -6.95 -12.88
CA LEU A 110 4.33 -7.49 -11.51
C LEU A 110 2.94 -7.71 -10.90
N LEU A 111 1.90 -7.02 -11.39
CA LEU A 111 0.52 -7.20 -10.92
C LEU A 111 -0.13 -8.47 -11.45
N SER A 112 0.46 -9.12 -12.45
CA SER A 112 0.04 -10.46 -12.90
C SER A 112 0.69 -11.61 -12.13
N THR A 113 1.52 -11.31 -11.12
CA THR A 113 2.17 -12.32 -10.28
C THR A 113 1.69 -12.21 -8.83
N GLU A 114 2.27 -13.04 -7.95
CA GLU A 114 1.96 -13.02 -6.52
C GLU A 114 2.33 -11.68 -5.83
N LEU A 115 3.11 -10.81 -6.48
CA LEU A 115 3.42 -9.47 -5.97
C LEU A 115 2.22 -8.50 -6.03
N ASN A 116 1.15 -8.83 -6.74
CA ASN A 116 -0.09 -8.05 -6.76
C ASN A 116 -0.64 -7.79 -5.35
N ASP A 117 -0.57 -8.80 -4.48
CA ASP A 117 -1.07 -8.71 -3.11
C ASP A 117 -0.19 -7.82 -2.25
N LEU A 118 1.09 -7.65 -2.60
CA LEU A 118 2.04 -6.76 -1.92
C LEU A 118 1.96 -5.33 -2.46
N TYR A 119 1.50 -5.12 -3.70
CA TYR A 119 1.40 -3.78 -4.27
C TYR A 119 0.41 -2.91 -3.47
N PRO A 120 0.81 -1.75 -2.91
CA PRO A 120 -0.04 -1.00 -1.97
C PRO A 120 -1.04 -0.06 -2.64
N VAL A 121 -1.00 0.09 -3.96
CA VAL A 121 -1.87 1.00 -4.72
C VAL A 121 -2.60 0.27 -5.85
N LEU A 122 -3.62 0.93 -6.38
CA LEU A 122 -4.32 0.55 -7.61
C LEU A 122 -3.83 1.45 -8.74
N LEU A 123 -3.41 0.83 -9.84
CA LEU A 123 -2.92 1.51 -11.04
C LEU A 123 -4.06 1.73 -12.04
N ASP A 124 -4.04 2.87 -12.72
CA ASP A 124 -4.95 3.17 -13.82
C ASP A 124 -4.51 2.45 -15.10
N ASP A 125 -5.36 1.56 -15.60
CA ASP A 125 -5.09 0.76 -16.80
C ASP A 125 -5.04 1.57 -18.09
N GLN A 126 -5.65 2.76 -18.11
CA GLN A 126 -5.70 3.63 -19.29
C GLN A 126 -4.38 4.37 -19.54
N ASN A 127 -3.55 4.53 -18.50
CA ASN A 127 -2.31 5.29 -18.57
C ASN A 127 -1.12 4.44 -18.08
N PRO A 128 -0.76 3.33 -18.74
CA PRO A 128 0.21 2.36 -18.22
C PRO A 128 1.61 2.94 -17.95
N HIS A 129 2.01 3.97 -18.70
CA HIS A 129 3.30 4.66 -18.54
C HIS A 129 3.29 5.78 -17.50
N GLY A 130 2.17 5.97 -16.78
CA GLY A 130 2.02 7.07 -15.83
C GLY A 130 1.76 8.43 -16.50
N PHE A 131 1.97 9.49 -15.73
CA PHE A 131 1.65 10.85 -16.13
C PHE A 131 2.90 11.73 -16.08
N GLY A 132 3.29 12.27 -17.24
CA GLY A 132 4.33 13.29 -17.36
C GLY A 132 3.75 14.71 -17.36
N THR A 133 4.41 15.65 -16.71
CA THR A 133 4.00 17.06 -16.65
C THR A 133 5.12 17.98 -17.11
N GLY A 134 4.77 19.01 -17.90
CA GLY A 134 5.74 20.04 -18.31
C GLY A 134 6.26 20.89 -17.14
N HIS A 135 5.46 21.04 -16.08
CA HIS A 135 5.82 21.75 -14.86
C HIS A 135 6.18 20.77 -13.74
N LYS A 136 7.04 21.21 -12.80
CA LYS A 136 7.37 20.45 -11.60
C LYS A 136 6.13 20.37 -10.68
N ALA A 137 5.70 19.17 -10.34
CA ALA A 137 4.65 18.90 -9.36
C ALA A 137 5.24 18.70 -7.96
N SER A 138 4.53 19.13 -6.92
CA SER A 138 5.01 19.05 -5.54
C SER A 138 4.41 17.89 -4.75
N TYR A 139 5.17 17.46 -3.75
CA TYR A 139 4.72 16.53 -2.73
C TYR A 139 3.88 17.25 -1.68
N LEU A 140 2.86 16.58 -1.16
CA LEU A 140 2.15 17.02 0.03
C LEU A 140 2.10 15.87 1.03
N LEU A 141 2.61 16.10 2.23
CA LEU A 141 2.49 15.13 3.33
C LEU A 141 1.03 15.02 3.79
N THR A 142 0.63 13.80 4.11
CA THR A 142 -0.60 13.53 4.86
C THR A 142 -0.34 13.69 6.36
N GLU A 143 -1.38 13.62 7.18
CA GLU A 143 -1.23 13.59 8.65
C GLU A 143 -0.30 12.45 9.10
N MET A 144 -0.52 11.23 8.58
CA MET A 144 0.35 10.07 8.82
C MET A 144 1.78 10.30 8.34
N GLY A 145 1.96 10.99 7.21
CA GLY A 145 3.26 11.38 6.68
C GLY A 145 3.98 12.42 7.55
N THR A 146 3.26 13.32 8.22
CA THR A 146 3.91 14.30 9.11
C THR A 146 4.49 13.63 10.35
N SER A 147 3.81 12.60 10.89
CA SER A 147 4.26 11.87 12.08
C SER A 147 5.20 10.69 11.78
N SER A 148 5.34 10.27 10.52
CA SER A 148 6.12 9.09 10.17
C SER A 148 7.62 9.34 10.21
N LEU A 149 8.37 8.37 10.75
CA LEU A 149 9.83 8.40 10.75
C LEU A 149 10.43 8.32 9.35
N LEU A 150 9.74 7.67 8.39
CA LEU A 150 10.20 7.55 7.00
C LEU A 150 10.34 8.90 6.30
N THR A 151 9.47 9.83 6.64
CA THR A 151 9.32 11.15 6.01
C THR A 151 9.94 12.24 6.87
N LYS A 152 10.66 11.90 7.94
CA LYS A 152 11.30 12.87 8.84
C LYS A 152 12.59 13.40 8.22
N LEU A 153 12.49 14.54 7.54
CA LEU A 153 13.61 15.31 6.97
C LEU A 153 14.05 16.49 7.86
N GLY A 154 13.14 17.00 8.69
CA GLY A 154 13.40 18.01 9.71
C GLY A 154 13.34 17.45 11.13
N ASP A 155 13.75 18.25 12.12
CA ASP A 155 13.79 17.79 13.51
C ASP A 155 12.45 18.00 14.21
N THR A 156 11.69 19.04 13.81
CA THR A 156 10.31 19.29 14.24
C THR A 156 9.27 18.98 13.15
N PRO A 157 8.01 18.67 13.51
CA PRO A 157 6.94 18.43 12.52
C PRO A 157 6.71 19.62 11.56
N GLU A 158 6.75 20.85 12.08
CA GLU A 158 6.52 22.06 11.29
C GLU A 158 7.65 22.30 10.29
N GLU A 159 8.89 22.12 10.72
CA GLU A 159 10.06 22.18 9.85
C GLU A 159 10.00 21.10 8.78
N ASN A 160 9.60 19.88 9.16
CA ASN A 160 9.48 18.77 8.23
C ASN A 160 8.49 19.09 7.09
N VAL A 161 7.30 19.59 7.42
CA VAL A 161 6.31 20.00 6.41
C VAL A 161 6.84 21.12 5.51
N ALA A 162 7.56 22.09 6.10
CA ALA A 162 8.18 23.17 5.33
C ALA A 162 9.27 22.67 4.36
N ILE A 163 10.10 21.71 4.79
CA ILE A 163 11.09 21.05 3.92
C ILE A 163 10.40 20.34 2.77
N TRP A 164 9.41 19.50 3.05
CA TRP A 164 8.67 18.76 2.02
C TRP A 164 7.99 19.66 0.99
N THR A 165 7.50 20.83 1.42
CA THR A 165 6.90 21.84 0.53
C THR A 165 7.93 22.50 -0.38
N ARG A 166 9.17 22.67 0.10
CA ARG A 166 10.29 23.27 -0.66
C ARG A 166 11.08 22.28 -1.49
N LEU A 167 10.85 20.97 -1.29
CA LEU A 167 11.57 19.95 -2.05
C LEU A 167 11.40 20.18 -3.56
N PRO A 168 12.47 19.99 -4.34
CA PRO A 168 12.39 19.95 -5.78
C PRO A 168 11.31 18.94 -6.19
N GLY A 169 10.28 19.45 -6.87
CA GLY A 169 9.18 18.63 -7.36
C GLY A 169 9.60 17.61 -8.42
N PHE A 170 8.64 16.84 -8.90
CA PHE A 170 8.81 15.81 -9.92
C PHE A 170 8.02 16.14 -11.18
N GLN A 171 8.45 15.60 -12.32
CA GLN A 171 7.78 15.80 -13.62
C GLN A 171 7.09 14.53 -14.12
N TRP A 172 7.20 13.45 -13.38
CA TRP A 172 6.55 12.19 -13.71
C TRP A 172 6.03 11.51 -12.44
N ARG A 173 4.81 10.97 -12.52
CA ARG A 173 4.24 10.09 -11.50
C ARG A 173 3.69 8.81 -12.11
N SER A 174 3.72 7.76 -11.31
CA SER A 174 3.04 6.50 -11.60
C SER A 174 1.53 6.69 -11.85
N PRO A 175 0.88 5.74 -12.54
CA PRO A 175 -0.56 5.77 -12.74
C PRO A 175 -1.38 5.36 -11.52
N ALA A 176 -0.79 5.37 -10.32
CA ALA A 176 -1.52 5.13 -9.09
C ALA A 176 -2.63 6.18 -8.92
N TYR A 177 -3.89 5.73 -8.82
CA TYR A 177 -5.04 6.62 -8.60
C TYR A 177 -5.64 6.48 -7.20
N ARG A 178 -5.40 5.34 -6.54
CA ARG A 178 -5.94 5.05 -5.21
C ARG A 178 -5.02 4.12 -4.42
N ALA A 179 -4.96 4.31 -3.11
CA ALA A 179 -4.29 3.38 -2.19
C ALA A 179 -5.23 2.21 -1.82
N ARG A 180 -4.68 1.00 -1.64
CA ARG A 180 -5.48 -0.16 -1.22
C ARG A 180 -5.92 -0.02 0.25
N ALA A 181 -6.89 -0.83 0.67
CA ALA A 181 -7.25 -0.90 2.09
C ALA A 181 -6.07 -1.45 2.91
N GLY A 182 -5.93 -0.99 4.16
CA GLY A 182 -4.85 -1.42 5.05
C GLY A 182 -3.47 -0.86 4.70
N THR A 183 -3.41 0.28 4.02
CA THR A 183 -2.17 0.98 3.69
C THR A 183 -2.14 2.38 4.26
N ASP A 184 -0.97 2.84 4.68
CA ASP A 184 -0.73 4.20 5.15
C ASP A 184 -0.18 5.04 4.01
N VAL A 185 -0.94 6.05 3.61
CA VAL A 185 -0.51 7.03 2.61
C VAL A 185 0.26 8.13 3.34
N LEU A 186 1.56 8.25 3.06
CA LEU A 186 2.46 9.22 3.70
C LEU A 186 2.55 10.53 2.90
N ALA A 187 2.52 10.45 1.57
CA ALA A 187 2.55 11.63 0.71
C ALA A 187 1.63 11.45 -0.50
N ILE A 188 1.02 12.54 -0.92
CA ILE A 188 0.15 12.63 -2.08
C ILE A 188 0.63 13.71 -3.05
N HIS A 189 0.19 13.61 -4.29
CA HIS A 189 0.38 14.64 -5.30
C HIS A 189 -0.50 15.85 -4.96
N GLN A 190 0.08 17.07 -4.94
CA GLN A 190 -0.61 18.26 -4.46
C GLN A 190 -1.91 18.57 -5.21
N GLN A 191 -1.93 18.40 -6.55
CA GLN A 191 -3.08 18.79 -7.38
C GLN A 191 -4.10 17.66 -7.52
N SER A 192 -3.69 16.52 -8.09
CA SER A 192 -4.58 15.36 -8.31
C SER A 192 -4.91 14.54 -7.06
N ARG A 193 -4.23 14.79 -5.93
CA ARG A 193 -4.37 14.00 -4.67
C ARG A 193 -4.05 12.51 -4.82
N ALA A 194 -3.43 12.11 -5.93
CA ALA A 194 -3.00 10.74 -6.16
C ALA A 194 -1.95 10.31 -5.11
N PRO A 195 -1.97 9.05 -4.64
CA PRO A 195 -0.98 8.56 -3.70
C PRO A 195 0.42 8.51 -4.33
N ILE A 196 1.42 9.05 -3.63
CA ILE A 196 2.80 9.11 -4.10
C ILE A 196 3.72 8.25 -3.22
N LEU A 197 3.61 8.38 -1.90
CA LEU A 197 4.37 7.57 -0.96
C LEU A 197 3.39 6.80 -0.10
N VAL A 198 3.40 5.47 -0.23
CA VAL A 198 2.46 4.59 0.48
C VAL A 198 3.22 3.43 1.08
N THR A 199 2.91 3.11 2.33
CA THR A 199 3.46 1.93 3.00
C THR A 199 2.37 1.00 3.49
N LYS A 200 2.69 -0.27 3.60
CA LYS A 200 1.86 -1.25 4.30
C LYS A 200 2.73 -2.37 4.86
N THR A 201 2.21 -3.07 5.85
CA THR A 201 2.78 -4.33 6.31
C THR A 201 2.18 -5.49 5.52
N PHE A 202 2.98 -6.53 5.25
CA PHE A 202 2.50 -7.75 4.63
C PHE A 202 3.20 -8.94 5.27
N GLY A 203 2.44 -9.84 5.89
CA GLY A 203 2.99 -10.85 6.78
C GLY A 203 3.84 -10.21 7.87
N THR A 204 5.10 -10.59 7.94
CA THR A 204 6.09 -10.06 8.89
C THR A 204 6.91 -8.89 8.35
N GLY A 205 6.85 -8.62 7.04
CA GLY A 205 7.65 -7.61 6.37
C GLY A 205 6.91 -6.31 6.09
N LYS A 206 7.63 -5.40 5.44
CA LYS A 206 7.12 -4.08 5.05
C LYS A 206 7.21 -3.90 3.56
N VAL A 207 6.22 -3.19 3.01
CA VAL A 207 6.20 -2.75 1.63
C VAL A 207 6.13 -1.23 1.59
N LEU A 208 6.97 -0.62 0.76
CA LEU A 208 6.94 0.80 0.44
C LEU A 208 6.74 0.98 -1.06
N PHE A 209 5.95 1.96 -1.44
CA PHE A 209 5.77 2.37 -2.82
C PHE A 209 6.07 3.85 -2.93
N MET A 210 6.99 4.21 -3.83
CA MET A 210 7.28 5.59 -4.19
C MET A 210 6.97 5.82 -5.67
N GLY A 211 5.81 6.40 -5.93
CA GLY A 211 5.24 6.59 -7.27
C GLY A 211 5.85 7.70 -8.11
N THR A 212 7.12 8.08 -7.89
CA THR A 212 7.82 9.16 -8.63
C THR A 212 9.26 8.80 -8.92
N ASP A 213 9.77 9.21 -10.08
CA ASP A 213 11.17 9.10 -10.50
C ASP A 213 11.81 10.50 -10.48
N GLY A 214 12.08 11.00 -9.27
CA GLY A 214 12.51 12.37 -9.09
C GLY A 214 13.11 12.69 -7.72
N ALA A 215 13.25 11.71 -6.83
CA ALA A 215 13.82 11.94 -5.51
C ALA A 215 15.28 12.37 -5.63
N TRP A 216 15.99 11.90 -6.65
CA TRP A 216 17.35 12.35 -6.95
C TRP A 216 17.52 13.87 -7.07
N ARG A 217 16.44 14.59 -7.43
CA ARG A 217 16.45 16.05 -7.53
C ARG A 217 16.48 16.74 -6.17
N TRP A 218 16.19 16.03 -5.07
CA TRP A 218 16.26 16.60 -3.70
C TRP A 218 17.66 17.02 -3.28
N ARG A 219 18.65 16.83 -4.17
CA ARG A 219 20.01 17.33 -4.06
C ARG A 219 20.21 18.75 -4.63
N GLU A 220 19.24 19.27 -5.37
CA GLU A 220 19.28 20.60 -5.96
C GLU A 220 19.40 21.67 -4.86
N GLY A 221 20.52 22.39 -4.83
CA GLY A 221 20.79 23.49 -3.89
C GLY A 221 21.19 23.07 -2.47
N VAL A 222 21.18 21.77 -2.13
CA VAL A 222 21.47 21.26 -0.76
C VAL A 222 22.32 19.97 -0.77
N GLU A 223 22.83 19.57 -1.92
CA GLU A 223 23.65 18.37 -2.14
C GLU A 223 23.04 17.11 -1.50
N ASP A 224 23.71 16.45 -0.56
CA ASP A 224 23.26 15.14 -0.08
C ASP A 224 22.24 15.25 1.09
N GLN A 225 21.90 16.44 1.58
CA GLN A 225 21.17 16.62 2.85
C GLN A 225 19.84 15.84 2.93
N TYR A 226 18.93 15.99 1.97
CA TYR A 226 17.59 15.37 2.05
C TYR A 226 17.53 14.00 1.36
N HIS A 227 18.12 13.89 0.17
CA HIS A 227 18.10 12.64 -0.60
C HIS A 227 18.78 11.48 0.14
N TYR A 228 19.98 11.72 0.68
CA TYR A 228 20.72 10.71 1.43
C TYR A 228 20.00 10.37 2.74
N ARG A 229 19.54 11.38 3.48
CA ARG A 229 18.80 11.20 4.74
C ARG A 229 17.51 10.40 4.51
N PHE A 230 16.80 10.62 3.42
CA PHE A 230 15.59 9.85 3.09
C PHE A 230 15.92 8.38 2.81
N TRP A 231 16.78 8.07 1.85
CA TRP A 231 17.06 6.69 1.47
C TRP A 231 17.78 5.89 2.57
N GLY A 232 18.65 6.55 3.34
CA GLY A 232 19.24 5.94 4.53
C GLY A 232 18.20 5.59 5.60
N GLN A 233 17.20 6.45 5.82
CA GLN A 233 16.09 6.14 6.75
C GLN A 233 15.17 5.06 6.20
N VAL A 234 14.84 5.08 4.90
CA VAL A 234 14.05 4.03 4.25
C VAL A 234 14.73 2.68 4.40
N ALA A 235 16.02 2.56 4.07
CA ALA A 235 16.75 1.29 4.21
C ALA A 235 16.71 0.76 5.65
N ARG A 236 16.99 1.62 6.65
CA ARG A 236 16.95 1.25 8.08
C ARG A 236 15.55 0.86 8.55
N TRP A 237 14.52 1.62 8.17
CA TRP A 237 13.14 1.37 8.58
C TRP A 237 12.59 0.08 7.97
N MET A 238 12.92 -0.18 6.70
CA MET A 238 12.52 -1.39 5.99
C MET A 238 13.25 -2.63 6.53
N ALA A 239 14.51 -2.48 6.97
CA ALA A 239 15.28 -3.57 7.58
C ALA A 239 14.96 -3.79 9.08
N TYR A 240 14.32 -2.83 9.75
CA TYR A 240 14.17 -2.83 11.22
C TYR A 240 13.50 -4.10 11.75
N GLN A 241 12.38 -4.55 11.16
CA GLN A 241 11.67 -5.75 11.62
C GLN A 241 12.50 -7.04 11.46
N ARG A 242 13.45 -7.03 10.52
CA ARG A 242 14.36 -8.13 10.27
C ARG A 242 15.57 -8.09 11.19
N HIS A 243 16.12 -6.92 11.51
CA HIS A 243 17.16 -6.84 12.56
C HIS A 243 16.62 -7.09 13.95
N MET A 244 15.37 -6.70 14.25
CA MET A 244 14.70 -7.13 15.47
C MET A 244 14.43 -8.65 15.46
N ALA A 245 14.32 -9.27 14.28
CA ALA A 245 14.32 -10.74 14.13
C ALA A 245 15.68 -11.38 14.39
N LYS A 246 16.78 -10.69 14.03
CA LYS A 246 18.15 -11.18 14.19
C LYS A 246 18.46 -11.27 15.68
N GLY A 247 18.15 -12.44 16.25
CA GLY A 247 18.19 -12.75 17.68
C GLY A 247 17.03 -13.67 18.09
N GLU A 248 15.88 -13.53 17.44
CA GLU A 248 14.72 -14.43 17.55
C GLU A 248 14.80 -15.51 16.47
N MET A 249 15.50 -16.61 16.78
CA MET A 249 15.63 -17.77 15.86
C MET A 249 14.29 -18.49 15.62
N LEU A 250 13.27 -18.25 16.45
CA LEU A 250 11.92 -18.79 16.28
C LEU A 250 10.89 -17.67 16.26
N ARG A 251 9.94 -17.78 15.34
CA ARG A 251 8.73 -16.96 15.29
C ARG A 251 7.50 -17.84 15.20
N MET A 252 6.39 -17.41 15.79
CA MET A 252 5.10 -18.09 15.68
C MET A 252 3.99 -17.12 15.32
N PHE A 253 3.12 -17.55 14.41
CA PHE A 253 1.83 -16.94 14.15
C PHE A 253 0.78 -18.04 14.00
N TYR A 254 -0.50 -17.69 14.05
CA TYR A 254 -1.58 -18.66 13.96
C TYR A 254 -2.70 -18.14 13.07
N THR A 255 -3.45 -19.07 12.46
CA THR A 255 -4.57 -18.76 11.58
C THR A 255 -5.75 -19.65 11.92
N PRO A 256 -6.97 -19.11 12.11
CA PRO A 256 -7.36 -17.69 11.98
C PRO A 256 -6.93 -16.82 13.19
N ASP A 257 -6.82 -15.50 12.99
CA ASP A 257 -6.43 -14.52 14.03
C ASP A 257 -7.37 -14.50 15.25
N ARG A 258 -8.61 -14.98 15.07
CA ARG A 258 -9.61 -15.15 16.13
C ARG A 258 -10.02 -16.62 16.21
N PRO A 259 -9.25 -17.44 16.93
CA PRO A 259 -9.54 -18.85 17.05
C PRO A 259 -10.74 -19.07 17.98
N GLU A 260 -11.62 -19.97 17.58
CA GLU A 260 -12.82 -20.35 18.33
C GLU A 260 -12.66 -21.76 18.94
N PRO A 261 -13.27 -22.04 20.10
CA PRO A 261 -13.31 -23.38 20.66
C PRO A 261 -13.97 -24.37 19.69
N GLY A 262 -13.37 -25.55 19.53
CA GLY A 262 -13.86 -26.62 18.66
C GLY A 262 -13.43 -26.50 17.19
N HIS A 263 -12.88 -25.36 16.77
CA HIS A 263 -12.38 -25.16 15.41
C HIS A 263 -10.88 -25.39 15.31
N THR A 264 -10.41 -25.92 14.17
CA THR A 264 -8.99 -26.15 13.95
C THR A 264 -8.25 -24.83 13.72
N VAL A 265 -7.22 -24.60 14.52
CA VAL A 265 -6.26 -23.51 14.41
C VAL A 265 -4.97 -24.05 13.81
N THR A 266 -4.44 -23.39 12.79
CA THR A 266 -3.14 -23.72 12.24
C THR A 266 -2.10 -22.84 12.92
N LEU A 267 -1.17 -23.46 13.64
CA LEU A 267 0.01 -22.81 14.20
C LEU A 267 1.14 -22.90 13.18
N ASN A 268 1.73 -21.76 12.84
CA ASN A 268 2.83 -21.63 11.91
C ASN A 268 4.05 -21.14 12.68
N ALA A 269 5.17 -21.84 12.53
CA ALA A 269 6.45 -21.49 13.12
C ALA A 269 7.50 -21.28 12.02
N ILE A 270 8.23 -20.18 12.09
CA ILE A 270 9.35 -19.91 11.18
C ILE A 270 10.62 -20.07 12.00
N VAL A 271 11.51 -20.92 11.51
CA VAL A 271 12.81 -21.17 12.14
C VAL A 271 13.92 -20.64 11.27
N LEU A 272 14.75 -19.80 11.87
CA LEU A 272 15.95 -19.25 11.27
C LEU A 272 17.18 -19.88 11.94
N ASP A 273 18.23 -20.08 11.15
CA ASP A 273 19.52 -20.49 11.67
C ASP A 273 20.23 -19.31 12.38
N PRO A 274 21.39 -19.54 13.03
CA PRO A 274 22.17 -18.47 13.65
C PRO A 274 22.66 -17.39 12.68
N THR A 275 22.64 -17.65 11.37
CA THR A 275 23.04 -16.69 10.33
C THR A 275 21.86 -15.87 9.78
N GLY A 276 20.63 -16.16 10.21
CA GLY A 276 19.40 -15.49 9.80
C GLY A 276 18.79 -16.04 8.50
N THR A 277 19.24 -17.20 8.03
CA THR A 277 18.69 -17.92 6.88
C THR A 277 17.64 -18.95 7.33
N PRO A 278 16.67 -19.31 6.46
CA PRO A 278 15.64 -20.29 6.84
C PRO A 278 16.22 -21.69 7.05
N LEU A 279 15.87 -22.31 8.18
CA LEU A 279 16.30 -23.67 8.48
C LEU A 279 15.32 -24.68 7.86
N ASN A 280 15.71 -25.28 6.75
CA ASN A 280 14.98 -26.37 6.10
C ASN A 280 15.40 -27.73 6.72
N GLY A 281 14.47 -28.47 7.33
CA GLY A 281 14.70 -29.83 7.84
C GLY A 281 14.97 -30.00 9.35
N GLY A 282 14.67 -28.98 10.17
CA GLY A 282 14.73 -29.03 11.63
C GLY A 282 13.53 -29.73 12.31
N THR A 283 13.72 -30.13 13.56
CA THR A 283 12.67 -30.71 14.41
C THR A 283 12.11 -29.64 15.34
N VAL A 284 10.90 -29.18 15.03
CA VAL A 284 10.17 -28.19 15.83
C VAL A 284 9.04 -28.86 16.62
N THR A 285 9.02 -28.63 17.92
CA THR A 285 7.98 -29.09 18.85
C THR A 285 7.43 -27.91 19.64
N ALA A 286 6.16 -27.95 20.03
CA ALA A 286 5.60 -26.99 20.96
C ALA A 286 4.87 -27.68 22.10
N ASP A 287 5.01 -27.11 23.30
CA ASP A 287 4.21 -27.43 24.48
C ASP A 287 3.10 -26.38 24.61
N ILE A 288 1.86 -26.80 24.40
CA ILE A 288 0.67 -25.95 24.49
C ILE A 288 0.03 -26.19 25.84
N LYS A 289 0.09 -25.20 26.72
CA LYS A 289 -0.57 -25.20 28.03
C LYS A 289 -1.93 -24.53 27.92
N ASP A 290 -2.97 -25.27 28.28
CA ASP A 290 -4.34 -24.75 28.31
C ASP A 290 -4.57 -23.81 29.51
N PRO A 291 -5.71 -23.08 29.54
CA PRO A 291 -6.04 -22.21 30.68
C PRO A 291 -6.18 -22.93 32.04
N GLN A 292 -6.31 -24.26 32.06
CA GLN A 292 -6.39 -25.07 33.28
C GLN A 292 -5.04 -25.66 33.71
N GLY A 293 -3.99 -25.44 32.91
CA GLY A 293 -2.64 -25.92 33.15
C GLY A 293 -2.32 -27.30 32.56
N ILE A 294 -3.21 -27.90 31.78
CA ILE A 294 -2.95 -29.14 31.04
C ILE A 294 -2.02 -28.84 29.88
N VAL A 295 -0.91 -29.57 29.79
CA VAL A 295 0.09 -29.39 28.74
C VAL A 295 -0.07 -30.46 27.67
N GLN A 296 -0.20 -30.04 26.42
CA GLN A 296 -0.22 -30.91 25.24
C GLN A 296 1.02 -30.64 24.38
N LYS A 297 1.81 -31.67 24.13
CA LYS A 297 2.97 -31.59 23.23
C LYS A 297 2.54 -31.87 21.79
N VAL A 298 2.87 -30.97 20.88
CA VAL A 298 2.61 -31.12 19.44
C VAL A 298 3.91 -31.00 18.64
N ARG A 299 4.01 -31.75 17.54
CA ARG A 299 5.13 -31.67 16.61
C ARG A 299 4.68 -30.94 15.35
N PHE A 300 5.50 -30.02 14.88
CA PHE A 300 5.25 -29.32 13.64
C PHE A 300 5.80 -30.14 12.46
N GLN A 301 5.11 -30.08 11.34
CA GLN A 301 5.54 -30.66 10.07
C GLN A 301 6.07 -29.55 9.16
N PRO A 302 7.07 -29.81 8.30
CA PRO A 302 7.49 -28.83 7.29
C PRO A 302 6.28 -28.36 6.47
N GLY A 303 6.05 -27.04 6.43
CA GLY A 303 4.88 -26.40 5.81
C GLY A 303 4.87 -26.37 4.28
N GLY A 304 5.89 -26.94 3.64
CA GLY A 304 6.15 -26.79 2.22
C GLY A 304 6.86 -25.46 1.90
N GLY A 305 7.80 -25.52 0.96
CA GLY A 305 8.63 -24.37 0.54
C GLY A 305 9.94 -24.23 1.30
N GLU A 306 10.92 -23.55 0.70
CA GLU A 306 12.27 -23.32 1.22
C GLU A 306 12.34 -22.17 2.24
N TRP A 307 11.26 -21.97 3.00
CA TRP A 307 11.07 -20.79 3.87
C TRP A 307 11.34 -21.07 5.35
N GLY A 308 11.85 -22.25 5.71
CA GLY A 308 11.98 -22.64 7.12
C GLY A 308 10.64 -22.62 7.88
N LEU A 309 9.53 -22.78 7.15
CA LEU A 309 8.17 -22.77 7.66
C LEU A 309 7.80 -24.18 8.15
N TYR A 310 7.31 -24.24 9.38
CA TYR A 310 6.77 -25.44 10.01
C TYR A 310 5.33 -25.16 10.41
N THR A 311 4.44 -26.11 10.18
CA THR A 311 3.01 -25.96 10.45
C THR A 311 2.50 -27.09 11.33
N CYS A 312 1.54 -26.78 12.19
CA CYS A 312 0.87 -27.74 13.05
C CYS A 312 -0.61 -27.39 13.16
N ARG A 313 -1.48 -28.39 13.20
CA ARG A 313 -2.92 -28.19 13.43
C ARG A 313 -3.24 -28.52 14.88
N PHE A 314 -3.89 -27.58 15.55
CA PHE A 314 -4.31 -27.68 16.94
C PHE A 314 -5.79 -27.28 17.05
N THR A 315 -6.58 -27.99 17.85
CA THR A 315 -8.00 -27.66 18.05
C THR A 315 -8.23 -27.32 19.52
N PRO A 316 -8.34 -26.03 19.89
CA PRO A 316 -8.64 -25.64 21.26
C PRO A 316 -10.03 -26.12 21.66
N ASN A 317 -10.17 -26.64 22.88
CA ASN A 317 -11.42 -27.17 23.41
C ASN A 317 -12.15 -26.18 24.34
N ARG A 318 -11.48 -25.11 24.78
CA ARG A 318 -11.98 -24.15 25.78
C ARG A 318 -11.64 -22.73 25.37
N ILE A 319 -12.37 -21.78 25.95
CA ILE A 319 -12.11 -20.34 25.84
C ILE A 319 -11.00 -19.96 26.82
N GLY A 320 -10.08 -19.08 26.41
CA GLY A 320 -9.02 -18.54 27.26
C GLY A 320 -7.68 -18.41 26.56
N ASP A 321 -6.67 -17.98 27.31
CA ASP A 321 -5.30 -17.82 26.82
C ASP A 321 -4.56 -19.14 26.90
N TYR A 322 -4.14 -19.67 25.75
CA TYR A 322 -3.24 -20.80 25.65
C TYR A 322 -1.80 -20.30 25.60
N GLN A 323 -0.94 -20.81 26.48
CA GLN A 323 0.49 -20.51 26.46
C GLN A 323 1.21 -21.55 25.62
N VAL A 324 1.88 -21.12 24.55
CA VAL A 324 2.59 -21.99 23.61
C VAL A 324 4.08 -21.78 23.77
N THR A 325 4.80 -22.82 24.19
CA THR A 325 6.27 -22.81 24.28
C THR A 325 6.83 -23.64 23.13
N LEU A 326 7.40 -22.98 22.12
CA LEU A 326 8.06 -23.63 21.00
C LEU A 326 9.53 -23.92 21.31
N PHE A 327 10.00 -25.03 20.77
CA PHE A 327 11.38 -25.49 20.85
C PHE A 327 11.84 -26.03 19.50
N CYS A 328 13.01 -25.57 19.03
CA CYS A 328 13.71 -26.18 17.90
C CYS A 328 14.96 -26.90 18.40
N LYS A 329 15.12 -28.17 18.02
CA LYS A 329 16.23 -29.01 18.48
C LYS A 329 17.59 -28.55 17.94
N GLU A 330 17.63 -28.06 16.71
CA GLU A 330 18.86 -27.75 15.99
C GLU A 330 19.43 -26.37 16.38
N THR A 331 18.56 -25.39 16.63
CA THR A 331 18.97 -24.04 17.05
C THR A 331 18.95 -23.85 18.57
N THR A 332 18.41 -24.82 19.32
CA THR A 332 18.18 -24.78 20.79
C THR A 332 17.33 -23.59 21.26
N ALA A 333 16.70 -22.89 20.33
CA ALA A 333 15.94 -21.69 20.61
C ALA A 333 14.54 -22.02 21.14
N VAL A 334 14.09 -21.17 22.05
CA VAL A 334 12.79 -21.28 22.74
C VAL A 334 12.00 -20.00 22.48
N LEU A 335 10.73 -20.14 22.13
CA LEU A 335 9.81 -19.01 22.00
C LEU A 335 8.56 -19.27 22.84
N GLU A 336 8.21 -18.31 23.69
CA GLU A 336 6.92 -18.30 24.40
C GLU A 336 5.95 -17.37 23.69
N ALA A 337 4.80 -17.90 23.30
CA ALA A 337 3.72 -17.16 22.65
C ALA A 337 2.38 -17.40 23.37
N ARG A 338 1.41 -16.52 23.14
CA ARG A 338 0.05 -16.64 23.67
C ARG A 338 -0.97 -16.66 22.54
N VAL A 339 -1.90 -17.60 22.59
CA VAL A 339 -3.01 -17.73 21.65
C VAL A 339 -4.30 -17.52 22.42
N GLY A 340 -4.95 -16.37 22.21
CA GLY A 340 -6.21 -16.03 22.86
C GLY A 340 -7.39 -16.63 22.10
N VAL A 341 -8.01 -17.67 22.65
CA VAL A 341 -9.20 -18.30 22.06
C VAL A 341 -10.41 -17.56 22.58
N GLN A 342 -11.11 -16.88 21.68
CA GLN A 342 -12.31 -16.11 21.99
C GLN A 342 -13.55 -16.93 21.65
N GLY A 343 -14.56 -16.91 22.52
CA GLY A 343 -15.87 -17.45 22.16
C GLY A 343 -16.60 -16.50 21.21
N GLU A 344 -17.60 -17.01 20.50
CA GLU A 344 -18.54 -16.17 19.75
C GLU A 344 -19.04 -15.04 20.64
N VAL A 345 -18.73 -13.80 20.25
CA VAL A 345 -19.51 -12.66 20.71
C VAL A 345 -20.86 -12.82 20.03
N ARG A 346 -21.80 -13.51 20.69
CA ARG A 346 -23.22 -13.47 20.30
C ARG A 346 -23.53 -12.01 20.02
N GLU A 347 -24.01 -11.73 18.80
CA GLU A 347 -24.44 -10.38 18.44
C GLU A 347 -25.23 -9.80 19.60
N LYS A 348 -24.88 -8.57 20.01
CA LYS A 348 -25.64 -7.89 21.07
C LYS A 348 -27.05 -7.67 20.53
N ILE A 349 -27.97 -8.57 20.87
CA ILE A 349 -29.41 -8.33 20.77
C ILE A 349 -29.68 -7.10 21.64
N GLY A 350 -30.15 -6.03 21.01
CA GLY A 350 -30.57 -4.81 21.68
C GLY A 350 -29.49 -3.75 21.85
N ARG A 351 -29.18 -3.01 20.77
CA ARG A 351 -28.97 -1.57 20.92
C ARG A 351 -30.30 -0.88 20.56
N PRO A 352 -31.11 -0.45 21.53
CA PRO A 352 -32.27 0.38 21.21
C PRO A 352 -31.80 1.64 20.49
N ALA A 353 -32.63 2.16 19.60
CA ALA A 353 -32.37 3.44 18.93
C ALA A 353 -32.12 4.53 19.98
N ARG A 354 -31.05 5.31 19.77
CA ARG A 354 -30.71 6.47 20.61
C ARG A 354 -31.55 7.67 20.22
N TYR A 355 -32.80 7.69 20.70
CA TYR A 355 -33.77 8.75 20.42
C TYR A 355 -33.30 10.14 20.87
N ASP A 356 -32.42 10.20 21.88
CA ASP A 356 -31.72 11.40 22.32
C ASP A 356 -30.90 12.02 21.17
N VAL A 357 -30.03 11.22 20.55
CA VAL A 357 -29.14 11.67 19.47
C VAL A 357 -29.94 12.01 18.22
N MET A 358 -30.92 11.18 17.86
CA MET A 358 -31.74 11.41 16.67
C MET A 358 -32.53 12.72 16.76
N ARG A 359 -33.00 13.08 17.96
CA ARG A 359 -33.69 14.35 18.21
C ARG A 359 -32.75 15.54 18.12
N GLU A 360 -31.49 15.41 18.56
CA GLU A 360 -30.49 16.47 18.40
C GLU A 360 -30.12 16.70 16.93
N VAL A 361 -29.94 15.63 16.16
CA VAL A 361 -29.66 15.73 14.71
C VAL A 361 -30.80 16.42 13.97
N ALA A 362 -32.05 16.06 14.28
CA ALA A 362 -33.23 16.70 13.69
C ALA A 362 -33.28 18.21 14.00
N LYS A 363 -33.02 18.61 15.25
CA LYS A 363 -32.94 20.04 15.62
C LYS A 363 -31.86 20.78 14.85
N LEU A 364 -30.68 20.17 14.67
CA LEU A 364 -29.57 20.77 13.91
C LEU A 364 -29.90 20.93 12.42
N SER A 365 -30.59 19.96 11.82
CA SER A 365 -30.97 19.99 10.40
C SER A 365 -32.25 20.79 10.13
N ARG A 366 -32.88 21.38 11.17
CA ARG A 366 -34.23 21.99 11.12
C ARG A 366 -35.32 21.00 10.66
N GLY A 367 -35.09 19.72 10.83
CA GLY A 367 -36.09 18.67 10.62
C GLY A 367 -36.87 18.34 11.90
N GLU A 368 -37.89 17.51 11.77
CA GLU A 368 -38.67 16.97 12.89
C GLU A 368 -38.28 15.50 13.12
N PHE A 369 -38.06 15.11 14.38
CA PHE A 369 -37.86 13.71 14.74
C PHE A 369 -39.23 13.10 15.07
N ILE A 370 -39.60 12.05 14.33
CA ILE A 370 -40.84 11.30 14.54
C ILE A 370 -40.46 9.88 14.94
N SER A 371 -41.01 9.41 16.06
CA SER A 371 -40.81 8.05 16.55
C SER A 371 -41.68 7.05 15.79
N TYR A 372 -41.32 5.76 15.82
CA TYR A 372 -42.10 4.71 15.16
C TYR A 372 -43.56 4.68 15.64
N ASP A 373 -43.78 4.94 16.93
CA ASP A 373 -45.11 4.94 17.56
C ASP A 373 -45.99 6.11 17.08
N GLU A 374 -45.40 7.11 16.42
CA GLU A 374 -46.08 8.31 15.91
C GLU A 374 -46.14 8.34 14.38
N ALA A 375 -45.94 7.21 13.71
CA ALA A 375 -45.95 7.11 12.25
C ALA A 375 -47.24 7.63 11.60
N GLU A 376 -48.39 7.52 12.26
CA GLU A 376 -49.66 8.06 11.78
C GLU A 376 -49.64 9.61 11.67
N LYS A 377 -48.97 10.31 12.59
CA LYS A 377 -48.83 11.78 12.53
C LYS A 377 -48.05 12.22 11.29
N LEU A 378 -47.05 11.44 10.87
CA LEU A 378 -46.28 11.75 9.66
C LEU A 378 -47.16 11.68 8.41
N GLN A 379 -48.06 10.69 8.35
CA GLN A 379 -48.98 10.54 7.23
C GLN A 379 -49.91 11.75 7.13
N ASP A 380 -50.48 12.19 8.26
CA ASP A 380 -51.35 13.37 8.31
C ASP A 380 -50.60 14.66 7.93
N GLN A 381 -49.37 14.85 8.40
CA GLN A 381 -48.54 16.00 8.05
C GLN A 381 -48.23 16.05 6.54
N ILE A 382 -47.94 14.91 5.91
CA ILE A 382 -47.69 14.83 4.47
C ILE A 382 -48.95 15.19 3.67
N LEU A 383 -50.12 14.74 4.13
CA LEU A 383 -51.40 15.02 3.47
C LEU A 383 -51.83 16.49 3.59
N GLN A 384 -51.38 17.18 4.65
CA GLN A 384 -51.67 18.59 4.89
C GLN A 384 -50.65 19.56 4.28
N LEU A 385 -49.62 19.06 3.57
CA LEU A 385 -48.67 19.91 2.89
C LEU A 385 -49.40 20.81 1.88
N PRO A 386 -49.24 22.14 1.96
CA PRO A 386 -49.88 23.04 1.01
C PRO A 386 -49.39 22.72 -0.40
N PRO A 387 -50.27 22.77 -1.42
CA PRO A 387 -49.85 22.63 -2.80
C PRO A 387 -48.77 23.68 -3.11
N PRO A 388 -47.69 23.29 -3.82
CA PRO A 388 -46.58 24.19 -4.07
C PRO A 388 -47.07 25.48 -4.74
N GLU A 389 -46.53 26.62 -4.31
CA GLU A 389 -46.93 27.92 -4.86
C GLU A 389 -46.79 27.92 -6.39
N PRO A 390 -47.81 28.40 -7.13
CA PRO A 390 -47.77 28.41 -8.58
C PRO A 390 -46.59 29.26 -9.06
N THR A 391 -45.62 28.60 -9.68
CA THR A 391 -44.43 29.25 -10.23
C THR A 391 -44.81 30.05 -11.48
N VAL A 392 -44.96 31.37 -11.33
CA VAL A 392 -45.25 32.28 -12.45
C VAL A 392 -44.02 32.44 -13.33
N ARG A 393 -43.94 31.63 -14.39
CA ARG A 393 -42.83 31.71 -15.36
C ARG A 393 -43.13 32.77 -16.43
N ARG A 394 -42.64 34.00 -16.22
CA ARG A 394 -42.74 35.08 -17.21
C ARG A 394 -41.81 34.78 -18.40
N ARG A 395 -42.37 34.53 -19.58
CA ARG A 395 -41.60 34.39 -20.83
C ARG A 395 -41.62 35.70 -21.61
N GLN A 396 -40.45 36.21 -21.92
CA GLN A 396 -40.28 37.38 -22.77
C GLN A 396 -40.43 36.95 -24.24
N ILE A 397 -41.55 37.34 -24.87
CA ILE A 397 -41.88 36.93 -26.25
C ILE A 397 -40.84 37.49 -27.25
N TRP A 398 -40.33 38.70 -27.01
CA TRP A 398 -39.31 39.34 -27.84
C TRP A 398 -37.95 38.62 -27.82
N ALA A 399 -37.65 37.90 -26.74
CA ALA A 399 -36.42 37.12 -26.59
C ALA A 399 -36.59 35.65 -27.05
N SER A 400 -37.75 35.32 -27.63
CA SER A 400 -38.01 33.97 -28.13
C SER A 400 -37.31 33.75 -29.48
N PRO A 401 -36.66 32.59 -29.71
CA PRO A 401 -36.11 32.22 -31.02
C PRO A 401 -37.16 32.29 -32.14
N TYR A 402 -38.43 32.03 -31.81
CA TYR A 402 -39.54 32.13 -32.75
C TYR A 402 -39.78 33.56 -33.23
N TRP A 403 -39.58 34.57 -32.36
CA TRP A 403 -39.71 35.97 -32.72
C TRP A 403 -38.59 36.43 -33.67
N ALA A 404 -37.35 36.02 -33.38
CA ALA A 404 -36.22 36.24 -34.28
C ALA A 404 -36.44 35.56 -35.64
N GLY A 405 -36.92 34.31 -35.65
CA GLY A 405 -37.28 33.59 -36.86
C GLY A 405 -38.37 34.29 -37.69
N ALA A 406 -39.40 34.83 -37.03
CA ALA A 406 -40.47 35.58 -37.71
C ALA A 406 -39.94 36.87 -38.38
N LEU A 407 -39.08 37.63 -37.70
CA LEU A 407 -38.44 38.82 -38.26
C LEU A 407 -37.56 38.50 -39.47
N ILE A 408 -36.74 37.46 -39.37
CA ILE A 408 -35.89 36.98 -40.48
C ILE A 408 -36.77 36.52 -41.65
N GLY A 409 -37.86 35.80 -41.38
CA GLY A 409 -38.82 35.37 -42.40
C GLY A 409 -39.45 36.53 -43.16
N ILE A 410 -39.92 37.56 -42.44
CA ILE A 410 -40.51 38.76 -43.07
C ILE A 410 -39.47 39.50 -43.91
N MET A 411 -38.24 39.67 -43.41
CA MET A 411 -37.16 40.28 -44.18
C MET A 411 -36.79 39.45 -45.42
N GLY A 412 -36.77 38.13 -45.30
CA GLY A 412 -36.53 37.21 -46.40
C GLY A 412 -37.59 37.33 -47.49
N ILE A 413 -38.87 37.34 -47.11
CA ILE A 413 -40.00 37.54 -48.05
C ILE A 413 -39.89 38.90 -48.74
N PHE A 414 -39.59 39.95 -47.99
CA PHE A 414 -39.40 41.30 -48.55
C PHE A 414 -38.24 41.34 -49.56
N TRP A 415 -37.11 40.71 -49.23
CA TRP A 415 -35.94 40.63 -50.11
C TRP A 415 -36.24 39.84 -51.39
N VAL A 416 -36.88 38.67 -51.28
CA VAL A 416 -37.31 37.87 -52.44
C VAL A 416 -38.29 38.66 -53.30
N GLY A 417 -39.26 39.35 -52.69
CA GLY A 417 -40.21 40.20 -53.39
C GLY A 417 -39.54 41.38 -54.14
N ARG A 418 -38.52 42.01 -53.54
CA ARG A 418 -37.71 43.03 -54.21
C ARG A 418 -36.95 42.48 -55.41
N LYS A 419 -36.33 41.31 -55.23
CA LYS A 419 -35.56 40.63 -56.28
C LYS A 419 -36.44 40.24 -57.47
N MET A 420 -37.66 39.76 -57.21
CA MET A 420 -38.63 39.43 -58.27
C MET A 420 -39.13 40.66 -59.04
N LYS A 421 -39.19 41.85 -58.42
CA LYS A 421 -39.60 43.10 -59.07
C LYS A 421 -38.46 43.85 -59.77
N GLY A 422 -37.23 43.31 -59.80
CA GLY A 422 -36.12 43.86 -60.57
C GLY A 422 -35.51 45.15 -60.00
N ALA A 423 -35.73 45.46 -58.72
CA ALA A 423 -35.15 46.62 -58.06
C ALA A 423 -33.86 46.26 -57.30
N ILE A 424 -32.86 45.73 -58.03
CA ILE A 424 -31.61 45.04 -57.60
C ILE A 424 -31.75 43.51 -57.61
#